data_AF-G2P733-F1
#
_entry.id   AF-G2P733-F1
#
_cell.length_a   1.000
_cell.length_b   1.000
_cell.length_c   1.000
_cell.angle_alpha   90.00
_cell.angle_beta   90.00
_cell.angle_gamma   90.00
#
_symmetry.space_group_name_H-M   'P 1'
#
loop_
_entity.id
_entity.type
_entity.pdbx_description
1 polymer ?
#
loop_
_entity_poly.entity_id
_entity_poly.type
_entity_poly.pdbx_seq_one_letter_code
_entity_poly.pdbx_strand_id
1 'polypeptide(L)'
;MRSTHDHGTTDNIGDVTDATRATSALSTPVTARNRRRLTAVAAGVTAALALGGLSTVSAHDADSTDSARSESTRTAAAGSATAARLAVETTPIGFGAGTTGGGNATATTVISLDAFKTAVTGDKAKVVKVSGLFSLTGQVDIGSNTTVLGVGSGSGFTGGGLRLKEATNVIVRNLNLGKPRKPSDAITVQKSTRVWIDHNTLSADRDHDKDYYDGLLDISHGSDNITVSWNRFADHFKGSLVGHSDNNASEDTGHLKVTYHHNWFANVYSRIPSLRFGTGHFYDNYVQGAETGVHSRMGAQTLVENNVFRDTEVAVTTSRDSDIDGYAVLRGNDLGGAATEVSQTGGFTTPPYAYTAEPASSVVASVTAQAGAGKL
;
A
#
# COMPACT_ATOMS: atom_id res chain seq x y z
N MET A 1 18.38 38.63 -68.02
CA MET A 1 18.81 37.84 -69.20
C MET A 1 18.59 36.37 -68.87
N ARG A 2 17.74 35.69 -69.67
CA ARG A 2 17.65 34.23 -70.00
C ARG A 2 17.90 33.20 -68.87
N SER A 3 17.14 32.13 -68.67
CA SER A 3 15.99 31.49 -69.34
C SER A 3 15.58 30.31 -68.41
N THR A 4 14.33 30.20 -67.93
CA THR A 4 13.26 29.23 -68.35
C THR A 4 13.66 27.74 -68.24
N HIS A 5 12.92 26.81 -67.59
CA HIS A 5 11.54 26.33 -67.77
C HIS A 5 11.17 25.42 -66.55
N ASP A 6 9.94 25.44 -65.99
CA ASP A 6 8.69 24.73 -66.39
C ASP A 6 8.74 23.22 -66.07
N HIS A 7 7.78 22.50 -65.49
CA HIS A 7 6.31 22.56 -65.48
C HIS A 7 5.74 21.96 -64.17
N GLY A 8 4.55 22.44 -63.76
CA GLY A 8 3.62 21.75 -62.87
C GLY A 8 2.26 21.56 -63.55
N THR A 9 1.57 20.49 -63.17
CA THR A 9 0.15 20.16 -63.45
C THR A 9 -0.37 19.45 -62.19
N THR A 10 -1.32 20.00 -61.40
CA THR A 10 -2.80 19.85 -61.49
C THR A 10 -3.22 18.37 -61.64
N ASP A 11 -4.16 17.78 -60.89
CA ASP A 11 -5.43 18.30 -60.38
C ASP A 11 -6.08 17.38 -59.32
N ASN A 12 -7.15 17.92 -58.73
CA ASN A 12 -8.09 17.44 -57.70
C ASN A 12 -8.87 16.11 -57.95
N ILE A 13 -9.68 15.76 -56.92
CA ILE A 13 -10.90 14.90 -56.88
C ILE A 13 -10.64 13.52 -56.23
N GLY A 14 -11.40 13.00 -55.27
CA GLY A 14 -12.67 13.42 -54.65
C GLY A 14 -13.13 12.45 -53.56
N ASP A 15 -14.20 12.85 -52.89
CA ASP A 15 -14.98 12.14 -51.87
C ASP A 15 -15.71 10.91 -52.45
N VAL A 16 -15.77 9.79 -51.71
CA VAL A 16 -16.66 8.65 -51.99
C VAL A 16 -17.20 8.08 -50.69
N THR A 17 -18.51 8.15 -50.58
CA THR A 17 -19.39 7.54 -49.58
C THR A 17 -19.69 6.07 -49.85
N ASP A 18 -19.71 5.31 -48.76
CA ASP A 18 -20.70 4.28 -48.35
C ASP A 18 -20.77 2.86 -48.99
N ALA A 19 -21.15 1.95 -48.08
CA ALA A 19 -21.81 0.66 -48.22
C ALA A 19 -20.96 -0.59 -48.54
N THR A 20 -20.67 -1.38 -47.51
CA THR A 20 -21.35 -2.66 -47.22
C THR A 20 -20.49 -3.59 -46.35
N ARG A 21 -20.88 -3.83 -45.10
CA ARG A 21 -20.68 -5.16 -44.49
C ARG A 21 -21.69 -5.44 -43.40
N ALA A 22 -22.46 -6.49 -43.65
CA ALA A 22 -23.54 -6.99 -42.82
C ALA A 22 -23.02 -7.75 -41.58
N THR A 23 -23.57 -7.35 -40.43
CA THR A 23 -24.17 -8.18 -39.36
C THR A 23 -23.51 -9.51 -38.95
N SER A 24 -23.04 -9.58 -37.70
CA SER A 24 -23.57 -10.56 -36.74
C SER A 24 -23.40 -10.05 -35.30
N ALA A 25 -24.54 -9.68 -34.70
CA ALA A 25 -24.66 -9.34 -33.29
C ALA A 25 -24.87 -10.62 -32.49
N LEU A 26 -24.11 -10.79 -31.41
CA LEU A 26 -24.45 -11.69 -30.30
C LEU A 26 -24.39 -10.83 -29.03
N SER A 27 -25.50 -10.13 -28.77
CA SER A 27 -25.78 -9.48 -27.50
C SER A 27 -26.35 -10.55 -26.54
N THR A 28 -25.62 -10.84 -25.47
CA THR A 28 -26.18 -11.51 -24.30
C THR A 28 -26.64 -10.42 -23.32
N PRO A 29 -27.89 -10.43 -22.84
CA PRO A 29 -28.35 -9.42 -21.90
C PRO A 29 -27.79 -9.73 -20.51
N VAL A 30 -26.94 -8.84 -19.99
CA VAL A 30 -26.58 -8.81 -18.57
C VAL A 30 -27.84 -8.42 -17.80
N THR A 31 -28.37 -9.38 -17.05
CA THR A 31 -29.55 -9.18 -16.21
C THR A 31 -29.17 -8.28 -15.04
N ALA A 32 -29.74 -7.08 -14.98
CA ALA A 32 -29.62 -6.19 -13.83
C ALA A 32 -30.14 -6.92 -12.56
N ARG A 33 -29.25 -7.25 -11.62
CA ARG A 33 -29.66 -7.76 -10.30
C ARG A 33 -30.04 -6.59 -9.41
N ASN A 34 -31.34 -6.53 -9.09
CA ASN A 34 -31.94 -5.66 -8.08
C ASN A 34 -31.18 -5.76 -6.74
N ARG A 35 -30.64 -4.63 -6.27
CA ARG A 35 -30.09 -4.50 -4.91
C ARG A 35 -31.24 -4.50 -3.90
N ARG A 36 -31.44 -5.60 -3.17
CA ARG A 36 -32.30 -5.60 -1.98
C ARG A 36 -31.53 -4.94 -0.83
N ARG A 37 -32.01 -3.78 -0.38
CA ARG A 37 -31.62 -3.18 0.90
C ARG A 37 -32.11 -4.09 2.03
N LEU A 38 -31.21 -4.59 2.87
CA LEU A 38 -31.54 -5.23 4.14
C LEU A 38 -31.68 -4.15 5.22
N THR A 39 -32.93 -3.88 5.62
CA THR A 39 -33.23 -3.16 6.87
C THR A 39 -33.06 -4.11 8.05
N ALA A 40 -32.16 -3.77 8.98
CA ALA A 40 -31.99 -4.46 10.24
C ALA A 40 -33.22 -4.27 11.14
N VAL A 41 -33.80 -5.36 11.64
CA VAL A 41 -34.86 -5.37 12.65
C VAL A 41 -34.20 -5.46 14.02
N ALA A 42 -34.45 -4.47 14.88
CA ALA A 42 -34.03 -4.47 16.28
C ALA A 42 -34.83 -5.52 17.08
N ALA A 43 -34.14 -6.45 17.76
CA ALA A 43 -34.74 -7.37 18.69
C ALA A 43 -34.89 -6.70 20.07
N GLY A 44 -36.14 -6.59 20.53
CA GLY A 44 -36.48 -6.11 21.87
C GLY A 44 -36.15 -7.13 22.95
N VAL A 45 -35.59 -6.64 24.06
CA VAL A 45 -35.35 -7.39 25.30
C VAL A 45 -36.63 -7.37 26.14
N THR A 46 -37.14 -8.55 26.51
CA THR A 46 -38.16 -8.69 27.55
C THR A 46 -37.53 -9.32 28.79
N ALA A 47 -37.54 -8.56 29.89
CA ALA A 47 -37.18 -9.02 31.22
C ALA A 47 -38.36 -9.79 31.85
N ALA A 48 -38.08 -10.93 32.49
CA ALA A 48 -39.02 -11.62 33.35
C ALA A 48 -38.43 -11.71 34.77
N LEU A 49 -39.14 -11.06 35.71
CA LEU A 49 -38.95 -11.16 37.15
C LEU A 49 -39.47 -12.50 37.67
N ALA A 50 -38.73 -13.15 38.56
CA ALA A 50 -39.27 -14.15 39.48
C ALA A 50 -38.75 -13.87 40.89
N LEU A 51 -39.68 -13.53 41.79
CA LEU A 51 -39.47 -13.48 43.23
C LEU A 51 -39.44 -14.89 43.81
N GLY A 52 -38.65 -15.09 44.87
CA GLY A 52 -38.92 -16.15 45.84
C GLY A 52 -37.78 -16.44 46.81
N GLY A 53 -38.04 -16.21 48.11
CA GLY A 53 -37.46 -17.01 49.19
C GLY A 53 -36.42 -16.34 50.09
N LEU A 54 -36.88 -15.75 51.19
CA LEU A 54 -36.10 -15.31 52.34
C LEU A 54 -35.95 -16.47 53.33
N SER A 55 -34.76 -16.71 53.90
CA SER A 55 -34.56 -17.37 55.20
C SER A 55 -33.16 -17.04 55.76
N THR A 56 -33.14 -16.34 56.89
CA THR A 56 -32.04 -16.18 57.86
C THR A 56 -31.87 -17.49 58.65
N VAL A 57 -30.78 -17.88 59.33
CA VAL A 57 -29.91 -17.21 60.31
C VAL A 57 -28.63 -18.07 60.55
N SER A 58 -27.57 -17.40 60.99
CA SER A 58 -26.56 -17.81 62.01
C SER A 58 -25.37 -18.71 61.70
N ALA A 59 -24.21 -18.14 62.06
CA ALA A 59 -22.92 -18.78 62.27
C ALA A 59 -22.88 -19.57 63.59
N HIS A 60 -22.07 -20.63 63.61
CA HIS A 60 -21.32 -21.07 64.79
C HIS A 60 -20.07 -21.87 64.37
N ASP A 61 -19.08 -21.82 65.27
CA ASP A 61 -17.66 -22.12 65.11
C ASP A 61 -17.26 -23.61 64.99
N ALA A 62 -16.07 -23.77 64.39
CA ALA A 62 -14.97 -24.70 64.67
C ALA A 62 -15.20 -26.22 64.74
N ASP A 63 -14.52 -26.98 63.87
CA ASP A 63 -13.35 -27.79 64.25
C ASP A 63 -12.54 -28.25 63.00
N SER A 64 -11.24 -28.42 63.24
CA SER A 64 -10.12 -28.96 62.46
C SER A 64 -10.41 -29.95 61.31
N THR A 65 -9.69 -29.86 60.19
CA THR A 65 -8.45 -30.65 60.02
C THR A 65 -7.59 -30.19 58.83
N ASP A 66 -6.29 -30.26 59.12
CA ASP A 66 -5.07 -30.11 58.33
C ASP A 66 -5.12 -30.57 56.85
N SER A 67 -4.75 -29.68 55.92
CA SER A 67 -3.91 -30.07 54.79
C SER A 67 -3.22 -28.86 54.15
N ALA A 68 -1.91 -28.79 54.35
CA ALA A 68 -1.00 -27.83 53.75
C ALA A 68 -1.12 -27.73 52.22
N ARG A 69 -1.34 -26.51 51.72
CA ARG A 69 -1.00 -26.14 50.33
C ARG A 69 -0.23 -24.82 50.31
N SER A 70 1.01 -24.96 49.84
CA SER A 70 2.01 -23.94 49.54
C SER A 70 1.43 -22.71 48.82
N GLU A 71 1.44 -21.56 49.49
CA GLU A 71 1.33 -20.25 48.85
C GLU A 71 2.67 -19.91 48.18
N SER A 72 2.72 -20.09 46.86
CA SER A 72 3.77 -19.52 46.04
C SER A 72 3.40 -18.09 45.68
N THR A 73 3.95 -17.14 46.44
CA THR A 73 3.99 -15.72 46.08
C THR A 73 4.70 -15.55 44.73
N ARG A 74 3.95 -15.46 43.63
CA ARG A 74 4.48 -15.00 42.35
C ARG A 74 4.49 -13.48 42.34
N THR A 75 5.62 -12.92 42.73
CA THR A 75 5.99 -11.54 42.40
C THR A 75 5.95 -11.40 40.88
N ALA A 76 4.94 -10.73 40.34
CA ALA A 76 4.89 -10.36 38.94
C ALA A 76 5.98 -9.31 38.70
N ALA A 77 7.16 -9.76 38.27
CA ALA A 77 8.15 -8.88 37.70
C ALA A 77 7.57 -8.35 36.38
N ALA A 78 7.19 -7.07 36.37
CA ALA A 78 6.94 -6.31 35.15
C ALA A 78 8.26 -6.22 34.38
N GLY A 79 8.56 -7.26 33.61
CA GLY A 79 9.62 -7.21 32.60
C GLY A 79 9.18 -6.23 31.53
N SER A 80 9.77 -5.04 31.53
CA SER A 80 9.75 -4.14 30.38
C SER A 80 10.37 -4.90 29.20
N ALA A 81 9.52 -5.51 28.37
CA ALA A 81 9.92 -6.06 27.09
C ALA A 81 10.28 -4.88 26.19
N THR A 82 11.52 -4.41 26.29
CA THR A 82 12.09 -3.55 25.27
C THR A 82 12.09 -4.37 23.99
N ALA A 83 11.16 -4.08 23.08
CA ALA A 83 11.08 -4.77 21.80
C ALA A 83 12.47 -4.76 21.15
N ALA A 84 13.03 -5.93 20.89
CA ALA A 84 14.31 -6.03 20.22
C ALA A 84 14.15 -5.37 18.84
N ARG A 85 14.91 -4.30 18.60
CA ARG A 85 14.94 -3.65 17.28
C ARG A 85 15.36 -4.69 16.25
N LEU A 86 14.54 -4.89 15.23
CA LEU A 86 14.90 -5.80 14.14
C LEU A 86 16.11 -5.23 13.38
N ALA A 87 16.91 -6.11 12.79
CA ALA A 87 18.03 -5.65 11.98
C ALA A 87 17.49 -4.91 10.74
N VAL A 88 18.08 -3.76 10.42
CA VAL A 88 17.73 -3.02 9.21
C VAL A 88 18.03 -3.89 7.98
N GLU A 89 17.00 -4.08 7.15
CA GLU A 89 17.13 -4.86 5.93
C GLU A 89 18.09 -4.19 4.94
N THR A 90 19.02 -4.98 4.40
CA THR A 90 19.98 -4.54 3.38
C THR A 90 19.53 -4.91 1.95
N THR A 91 18.52 -5.78 1.82
CA THR A 91 17.91 -6.22 0.57
C THR A 91 16.40 -6.37 0.74
N PRO A 92 15.58 -6.14 -0.31
CA PRO A 92 14.13 -6.29 -0.22
C PRO A 92 13.72 -7.74 0.01
N ILE A 93 12.74 -7.92 0.90
CA ILE A 93 11.98 -9.17 1.03
C ILE A 93 10.71 -9.06 0.18
N GLY A 94 10.32 -10.15 -0.48
CA GLY A 94 9.09 -10.21 -1.26
C GLY A 94 9.29 -10.18 -2.76
N PHE A 95 8.26 -9.73 -3.50
CA PHE A 95 8.29 -9.69 -4.96
C PHE A 95 9.40 -8.79 -5.51
N GLY A 96 9.85 -7.79 -4.77
CA GLY A 96 11.01 -6.95 -5.13
C GLY A 96 12.37 -7.60 -4.89
N ALA A 97 12.43 -8.84 -4.37
CA ALA A 97 13.67 -9.55 -4.09
C ALA A 97 14.63 -9.54 -5.30
N GLY A 98 15.90 -9.30 -5.02
CA GLY A 98 16.95 -9.17 -6.05
C GLY A 98 17.10 -7.77 -6.65
N THR A 99 16.30 -6.78 -6.22
CA THR A 99 16.54 -5.36 -6.56
C THR A 99 17.80 -4.86 -5.83
N THR A 100 18.76 -4.35 -6.59
CA THR A 100 20.07 -3.88 -6.10
C THR A 100 20.27 -2.38 -6.30
N GLY A 101 19.42 -1.71 -7.08
CA GLY A 101 19.54 -0.27 -7.34
C GLY A 101 20.87 0.06 -8.03
N GLY A 102 21.59 1.04 -7.46
CA GLY A 102 22.94 1.40 -7.88
C GLY A 102 24.03 0.41 -7.47
N GLY A 103 23.70 -0.63 -6.69
CA GLY A 103 24.64 -1.63 -6.20
C GLY A 103 25.82 -1.00 -5.47
N ASN A 104 27.04 -1.35 -5.90
CA ASN A 104 28.30 -0.89 -5.31
C ASN A 104 28.86 0.38 -6.00
N ALA A 105 28.08 1.08 -6.81
CA ALA A 105 28.53 2.33 -7.42
C ALA A 105 28.92 3.35 -6.35
N THR A 106 30.00 4.10 -6.60
CA THR A 106 30.44 5.18 -5.71
C THR A 106 29.31 6.18 -5.50
N ALA A 107 29.01 6.47 -4.22
CA ALA A 107 27.91 7.37 -3.88
C ALA A 107 28.26 8.82 -4.20
N THR A 108 27.34 9.51 -4.87
CA THR A 108 27.38 10.96 -5.08
C THR A 108 26.39 11.62 -4.12
N THR A 109 26.87 12.54 -3.28
CA THR A 109 25.98 13.32 -2.41
C THR A 109 25.57 14.60 -3.11
N VAL A 110 24.26 14.86 -3.15
CA VAL A 110 23.66 16.06 -3.75
C VAL A 110 23.04 16.93 -2.66
N ILE A 111 23.31 18.23 -2.73
CA ILE A 111 22.85 19.24 -1.76
C ILE A 111 21.93 20.30 -2.39
N SER A 112 21.55 20.09 -3.65
CA SER A 112 20.60 20.95 -4.37
C SER A 112 19.72 20.12 -5.30
N LEU A 113 18.56 20.68 -5.65
CA LEU A 113 17.63 20.04 -6.58
C LEU A 113 18.22 19.84 -7.98
N ASP A 114 18.97 20.82 -8.48
CA ASP A 114 19.56 20.72 -9.82
C ASP A 114 20.63 19.62 -9.88
N ALA A 115 21.47 19.52 -8.85
CA ALA A 115 22.43 18.43 -8.73
C ALA A 115 21.72 17.07 -8.63
N PHE A 116 20.62 17.00 -7.89
CA PHE A 116 19.79 15.79 -7.82
C PHE A 116 19.26 15.37 -9.19
N LYS A 117 18.59 16.28 -9.92
CA LYS A 117 18.03 16.01 -11.26
C LYS A 117 19.09 15.49 -12.23
N THR A 118 20.27 16.12 -12.25
CA THR A 118 21.40 15.64 -13.06
C THR A 118 21.87 14.25 -12.63
N ALA A 119 22.01 14.02 -11.32
CA ALA A 119 22.58 12.79 -10.80
C ALA A 119 21.69 11.56 -11.04
N VAL A 120 20.37 11.70 -11.10
CA VAL A 120 19.42 10.57 -11.22
C VAL A 120 19.05 10.20 -12.66
N THR A 121 19.54 10.94 -13.65
CA THR A 121 19.22 10.71 -15.07
C THR A 121 19.97 9.50 -15.66
N GLY A 122 19.34 8.83 -16.64
CA GLY A 122 19.90 7.72 -17.42
C GLY A 122 19.99 6.40 -16.65
N ASP A 123 20.58 5.37 -17.25
CA ASP A 123 20.45 3.98 -16.75
C ASP A 123 21.72 3.35 -16.20
N LYS A 124 22.84 4.09 -16.17
CA LYS A 124 24.08 3.62 -15.53
C LYS A 124 23.87 3.44 -14.03
N ALA A 125 24.46 2.40 -13.45
CA ALA A 125 24.41 2.14 -12.02
C ALA A 125 24.89 3.35 -11.21
N LYS A 126 24.09 3.81 -10.25
CA LYS A 126 24.36 5.02 -9.46
C LYS A 126 23.72 5.00 -8.08
N VAL A 127 24.48 5.47 -7.09
CA VAL A 127 23.99 5.73 -5.74
C VAL A 127 23.98 7.24 -5.51
N VAL A 128 22.80 7.82 -5.35
CA VAL A 128 22.59 9.26 -5.17
C VAL A 128 22.11 9.50 -3.74
N LYS A 129 22.95 10.12 -2.94
CA LYS A 129 22.65 10.52 -1.55
C LYS A 129 22.06 11.91 -1.53
N VAL A 130 20.81 12.05 -1.10
CA VAL A 130 20.12 13.34 -0.98
C VAL A 130 20.41 13.91 0.40
N SER A 131 21.00 15.10 0.46
CA SER A 131 21.29 15.79 1.72
C SER A 131 20.57 17.14 1.75
N GLY A 132 19.38 17.15 2.37
CA GLY A 132 18.51 18.32 2.44
C GLY A 132 17.08 18.01 2.00
N LEU A 133 16.16 18.93 2.32
CA LEU A 133 14.76 18.88 1.90
C LEU A 133 14.56 19.82 0.70
N PHE A 134 14.25 19.27 -0.47
CA PHE A 134 14.11 20.05 -1.70
C PHE A 134 12.65 20.26 -2.09
N SER A 135 12.29 21.49 -2.46
CA SER A 135 10.95 21.77 -2.99
C SER A 135 10.88 21.44 -4.49
N LEU A 136 9.84 20.71 -4.89
CA LEU A 136 9.55 20.32 -6.26
C LEU A 136 8.30 21.02 -6.77
N THR A 137 8.30 21.35 -8.05
CA THR A 137 7.11 21.64 -8.83
C THR A 137 6.96 20.52 -9.86
N GLY A 138 6.00 19.61 -9.64
CA GLY A 138 5.84 18.41 -10.47
C GLY A 138 6.74 17.25 -10.05
N GLN A 139 7.20 16.46 -11.01
CA GLN A 139 7.90 15.20 -10.77
C GLN A 139 9.33 15.20 -11.34
N VAL A 140 10.24 14.46 -10.69
CA VAL A 140 11.57 14.16 -11.21
C VAL A 140 11.66 12.69 -11.61
N ASP A 141 12.04 12.44 -12.86
CA ASP A 141 12.22 11.08 -13.38
C ASP A 141 13.53 10.47 -12.88
N ILE A 142 13.43 9.24 -12.34
CA ILE A 142 14.56 8.44 -11.85
C ILE A 142 14.83 7.33 -12.85
N GLY A 143 16.05 7.30 -13.40
CA GLY A 143 16.46 6.28 -14.36
C GLY A 143 16.80 4.93 -13.72
N SER A 144 17.04 3.92 -14.56
CA SER A 144 17.31 2.55 -14.09
C SER A 144 18.62 2.42 -13.31
N ASN A 145 18.74 1.33 -12.54
CA ASN A 145 19.94 1.01 -11.75
C ASN A 145 20.32 2.12 -10.76
N THR A 146 19.32 2.68 -10.08
CA THR A 146 19.51 3.84 -9.22
C THR A 146 19.14 3.51 -7.78
N THR A 147 19.99 3.91 -6.84
CA THR A 147 19.63 4.04 -5.43
C THR A 147 19.53 5.52 -5.09
N VAL A 148 18.35 6.00 -4.72
CA VAL A 148 18.16 7.31 -4.08
C VAL A 148 18.06 7.09 -2.58
N LEU A 149 18.97 7.70 -1.82
CA LEU A 149 19.08 7.51 -0.38
C LEU A 149 19.13 8.84 0.36
N GLY A 150 18.21 9.10 1.28
CA GLY A 150 18.28 10.29 2.14
C GLY A 150 19.42 10.21 3.15
N VAL A 151 20.10 11.33 3.37
CA VAL A 151 21.13 11.49 4.42
C VAL A 151 20.47 12.00 5.70
N GLY A 152 20.66 11.28 6.80
CA GLY A 152 20.03 11.61 8.08
C GLY A 152 18.50 11.52 8.03
N SER A 153 17.82 12.14 9.00
CA SER A 153 16.36 12.10 9.13
C SER A 153 15.62 13.24 8.44
N GLY A 154 16.33 14.28 7.97
CA GLY A 154 15.74 15.50 7.41
C GLY A 154 15.78 15.63 5.89
N SER A 155 16.26 14.60 5.18
CA SER A 155 16.42 14.65 3.73
C SER A 155 15.17 14.21 2.98
N GLY A 156 14.92 14.77 1.80
CA GLY A 156 13.73 14.42 1.02
C GLY A 156 13.25 15.49 0.06
N PHE A 157 11.96 15.42 -0.28
CA PHE A 157 11.29 16.30 -1.24
C PHE A 157 9.92 16.74 -0.75
N THR A 158 9.49 17.94 -1.14
CA THR A 158 8.13 18.42 -0.87
C THR A 158 7.52 19.20 -2.02
N GLY A 159 6.18 19.21 -2.12
CA GLY A 159 5.45 19.97 -3.14
C GLY A 159 5.29 19.24 -4.48
N GLY A 160 5.95 18.09 -4.65
CA GLY A 160 5.95 17.28 -5.85
C GLY A 160 6.39 15.85 -5.56
N GLY A 161 6.89 15.14 -6.58
CA GLY A 161 7.13 13.71 -6.51
C GLY A 161 8.38 13.20 -7.21
N LEU A 162 8.69 11.94 -6.95
CA LEU A 162 9.65 11.17 -7.75
C LEU A 162 8.89 10.21 -8.66
N ARG A 163 9.33 10.08 -9.91
CA ARG A 163 8.72 9.16 -10.86
C ARG A 163 9.72 8.15 -11.40
N LEU A 164 9.37 6.88 -11.27
CA LEU A 164 10.05 5.76 -11.91
C LEU A 164 9.20 5.39 -13.12
N LYS A 165 9.64 5.77 -14.32
CA LYS A 165 8.90 5.54 -15.55
C LYS A 165 9.77 4.75 -16.51
N GLU A 166 9.27 3.58 -16.95
CA GLU A 166 10.02 2.67 -17.83
C GLU A 166 11.40 2.30 -17.26
N ALA A 167 11.51 2.28 -15.92
CA ALA A 167 12.75 2.04 -15.21
C ALA A 167 12.79 0.61 -14.66
N THR A 168 14.00 0.09 -14.47
CA THR A 168 14.20 -1.15 -13.73
C THR A 168 15.29 -1.03 -12.69
N ASN A 169 15.21 -1.85 -11.64
CA ASN A 169 16.24 -1.95 -10.62
C ASN A 169 16.47 -0.62 -9.89
N VAL A 170 15.45 -0.14 -9.17
CA VAL A 170 15.50 1.16 -8.47
C VAL A 170 15.20 0.98 -6.99
N ILE A 171 15.97 1.65 -6.15
CA ILE A 171 15.80 1.72 -4.70
C ILE A 171 15.53 3.17 -4.31
N VAL A 172 14.48 3.42 -3.54
CA VAL A 172 14.15 4.73 -2.94
C VAL A 172 14.07 4.56 -1.43
N ARG A 173 15.01 5.15 -0.68
CA ARG A 173 15.15 4.90 0.76
C ARG A 173 15.43 6.13 1.60
N ASN A 174 14.90 6.11 2.82
CA ASN A 174 15.22 7.09 3.88
C ASN A 174 14.88 8.55 3.53
N LEU A 175 13.81 8.80 2.78
CA LEU A 175 13.38 10.13 2.37
C LEU A 175 12.10 10.55 3.09
N ASN A 176 11.99 11.84 3.39
CA ASN A 176 10.70 12.48 3.66
C ASN A 176 10.10 12.99 2.35
N LEU A 177 8.91 12.54 1.98
CA LEU A 177 8.24 12.84 0.72
C LEU A 177 6.87 13.44 1.04
N GLY A 178 6.79 14.76 0.98
CA GLY A 178 5.70 15.52 1.58
C GLY A 178 4.86 16.31 0.59
N LYS A 179 3.53 16.33 0.78
CA LYS A 179 2.61 17.26 0.09
C LYS A 179 2.73 17.21 -1.45
N PRO A 180 2.62 16.04 -2.08
CA PRO A 180 2.78 15.90 -3.52
C PRO A 180 1.62 16.59 -4.24
N ARG A 181 1.89 17.76 -4.84
CA ARG A 181 0.85 18.52 -5.54
C ARG A 181 0.39 17.76 -6.76
N LYS A 182 -0.92 17.50 -6.83
CA LYS A 182 -1.61 17.00 -8.02
C LYS A 182 -1.11 17.78 -9.26
N PRO A 183 -0.76 17.09 -10.37
CA PRO A 183 -1.01 15.68 -10.66
C PRO A 183 0.12 14.73 -10.23
N SER A 184 0.95 15.12 -9.26
CA SER A 184 2.04 14.27 -8.76
C SER A 184 1.58 13.42 -7.58
N ASP A 185 2.13 12.22 -7.49
CA ASP A 185 2.19 11.44 -6.25
C ASP A 185 3.50 11.73 -5.53
N ALA A 186 3.67 11.29 -4.28
CA ALA A 186 4.97 11.39 -3.63
C ALA A 186 6.00 10.46 -4.31
N ILE A 187 5.56 9.26 -4.69
CA ILE A 187 6.28 8.35 -5.59
C ILE A 187 5.30 7.78 -6.62
N THR A 188 5.63 7.92 -7.90
CA THR A 188 4.89 7.32 -9.00
C THR A 188 5.76 6.24 -9.66
N VAL A 189 5.25 5.02 -9.78
CA VAL A 189 5.91 3.89 -10.45
C VAL A 189 5.06 3.46 -11.64
N GLN A 190 5.56 3.66 -12.85
CA GLN A 190 4.85 3.41 -14.09
C GLN A 190 5.69 2.55 -15.03
N LYS A 191 5.14 1.44 -15.52
CA LYS A 191 5.82 0.55 -16.47
C LYS A 191 7.23 0.17 -16.03
N SER A 192 7.40 -0.03 -14.72
CA SER A 192 8.70 -0.19 -14.10
C SER A 192 8.78 -1.50 -13.31
N THR A 193 9.97 -2.08 -13.21
CA THR A 193 10.15 -3.39 -12.57
C THR A 193 11.28 -3.39 -11.56
N ARG A 194 11.27 -4.34 -10.62
CA ARG A 194 12.36 -4.50 -9.62
C ARG A 194 12.58 -3.19 -8.86
N VAL A 195 11.59 -2.82 -8.05
CA VAL A 195 11.59 -1.58 -7.28
C VAL A 195 11.52 -1.89 -5.80
N TRP A 196 12.33 -1.19 -5.00
CA TRP A 196 12.27 -1.24 -3.54
C TRP A 196 12.08 0.16 -2.97
N ILE A 197 10.97 0.35 -2.25
CA ILE A 197 10.62 1.60 -1.57
C ILE A 197 10.66 1.32 -0.08
N ASP A 198 11.68 1.83 0.61
CA ASP A 198 11.95 1.40 1.98
C ASP A 198 12.35 2.51 2.95
N HIS A 199 11.83 2.46 4.19
CA HIS A 199 12.14 3.44 5.24
C HIS A 199 11.90 4.90 4.82
N ASN A 200 10.88 5.16 4.01
CA ASN A 200 10.50 6.54 3.67
C ASN A 200 9.34 7.01 4.55
N THR A 201 9.25 8.31 4.79
CA THR A 201 8.05 8.95 5.34
C THR A 201 7.32 9.64 4.20
N LEU A 202 6.11 9.21 3.86
CA LEU A 202 5.25 9.80 2.84
C LEU A 202 4.04 10.44 3.54
N SER A 203 3.82 11.74 3.35
CA SER A 203 2.73 12.42 4.06
C SER A 203 2.19 13.66 3.35
N ALA A 204 1.00 14.12 3.72
CA ALA A 204 0.56 15.47 3.40
C ALA A 204 -0.23 16.10 4.56
N ASP A 205 -1.47 16.51 4.31
CA ASP A 205 -2.48 16.92 5.28
C ASP A 205 -3.87 16.55 4.74
N ARG A 206 -4.88 16.62 5.61
CA ARG A 206 -6.29 16.36 5.28
C ARG A 206 -7.18 17.59 5.45
N ASP A 207 -6.58 18.78 5.47
CA ASP A 207 -7.26 20.07 5.72
C ASP A 207 -7.96 20.64 4.48
N HIS A 208 -7.97 19.86 3.40
CA HIS A 208 -8.50 20.20 2.09
C HIS A 208 -9.32 19.02 1.54
N ASP A 209 -9.93 19.18 0.36
CA ASP A 209 -10.60 18.06 -0.29
C ASP A 209 -9.61 16.97 -0.72
N LYS A 210 -10.13 15.75 -0.90
CA LYS A 210 -9.33 14.55 -1.22
C LYS A 210 -8.55 14.64 -2.53
N ASP A 211 -8.86 15.58 -3.42
CA ASP A 211 -8.24 15.73 -4.75
C ASP A 211 -7.35 16.98 -4.85
N TYR A 212 -7.10 17.66 -3.73
CA TYR A 212 -6.07 18.70 -3.59
C TYR A 212 -4.64 18.13 -3.76
N TYR A 213 -4.43 16.93 -3.21
CA TYR A 213 -3.28 16.07 -3.46
C TYR A 213 -3.72 14.84 -4.27
N ASP A 214 -2.79 14.16 -4.95
CA ASP A 214 -3.10 12.87 -5.57
C ASP A 214 -2.79 11.67 -4.67
N GLY A 215 -1.96 10.70 -5.06
CA GLY A 215 -1.54 9.57 -4.20
C GLY A 215 -0.28 9.85 -3.38
N LEU A 216 0.01 9.03 -2.37
CA LEU A 216 1.36 8.98 -1.81
C LEU A 216 2.25 8.04 -2.64
N LEU A 217 1.79 6.81 -2.92
CA LEU A 217 2.51 5.84 -3.74
C LEU A 217 1.60 5.18 -4.77
N ASP A 218 1.77 5.50 -6.04
CA ASP A 218 0.99 4.85 -7.10
C ASP A 218 1.89 3.96 -7.97
N ILE A 219 1.40 2.74 -8.23
CA ILE A 219 2.07 1.70 -9.03
C ILE A 219 1.12 1.31 -10.16
N SER A 220 1.49 1.51 -11.42
CA SER A 220 0.59 1.28 -12.55
C SER A 220 1.31 0.88 -13.83
N HIS A 221 0.52 0.64 -14.89
CA HIS A 221 0.99 0.37 -16.24
C HIS A 221 1.91 -0.84 -16.32
N GLY A 222 1.44 -2.01 -15.87
CA GLY A 222 2.21 -3.25 -15.93
C GLY A 222 3.47 -3.27 -15.07
N SER A 223 3.62 -2.34 -14.13
CA SER A 223 4.74 -2.37 -13.18
C SER A 223 4.74 -3.68 -12.40
N ASP A 224 5.92 -4.24 -12.08
CA ASP A 224 5.99 -5.60 -11.54
C ASP A 224 7.22 -5.84 -10.66
N ASN A 225 7.13 -6.82 -9.75
CA ASN A 225 8.22 -7.20 -8.83
C ASN A 225 8.65 -6.04 -7.92
N ILE A 226 7.75 -5.63 -7.03
CA ILE A 226 7.95 -4.45 -6.17
C ILE A 226 7.80 -4.82 -4.69
N THR A 227 8.68 -4.27 -3.85
CA THR A 227 8.57 -4.32 -2.39
C THR A 227 8.46 -2.90 -1.84
N VAL A 228 7.50 -2.71 -0.94
CA VAL A 228 7.25 -1.50 -0.17
C VAL A 228 7.36 -1.87 1.30
N SER A 229 8.45 -1.48 1.96
CA SER A 229 8.76 -1.96 3.31
C SER A 229 9.12 -0.85 4.28
N TRP A 230 8.74 -0.98 5.55
CA TRP A 230 9.21 -0.08 6.60
C TRP A 230 8.93 1.42 6.34
N ASN A 231 7.95 1.76 5.49
CA ASN A 231 7.60 3.15 5.24
C ASN A 231 6.55 3.62 6.23
N ARG A 232 6.53 4.93 6.52
CA ARG A 232 5.42 5.59 7.21
C ARG A 232 4.61 6.40 6.21
N PHE A 233 3.38 6.00 5.98
CA PHE A 233 2.36 6.77 5.27
C PHE A 233 1.53 7.53 6.30
N ALA A 234 1.38 8.85 6.16
CA ALA A 234 0.69 9.65 7.17
C ALA A 234 -0.19 10.76 6.59
N ASP A 235 -1.31 11.01 7.26
CA ASP A 235 -2.12 12.23 7.11
C ASP A 235 -2.50 12.51 5.64
N HIS A 236 -3.22 11.57 5.03
CA HIS A 236 -3.52 11.63 3.60
C HIS A 236 -4.83 10.93 3.23
N PHE A 237 -5.44 11.34 2.10
CA PHE A 237 -6.68 10.71 1.65
C PHE A 237 -6.46 9.40 0.86
N LYS A 238 -5.48 9.39 -0.05
CA LYS A 238 -5.22 8.27 -0.99
C LYS A 238 -3.83 7.69 -0.72
N GLY A 239 -3.73 6.59 0.04
CA GLY A 239 -2.44 6.01 0.45
C GLY A 239 -1.62 5.51 -0.73
N SER A 240 -2.01 4.36 -1.28
CA SER A 240 -1.32 3.72 -2.39
C SER A 240 -2.27 3.02 -3.36
N LEU A 241 -2.15 3.34 -4.65
CA LEU A 241 -2.86 2.67 -5.74
C LEU A 241 -1.96 1.64 -6.42
N VAL A 242 -2.51 0.48 -6.76
CA VAL A 242 -1.85 -0.52 -7.60
C VAL A 242 -2.80 -0.92 -8.73
N GLY A 243 -2.52 -0.49 -9.96
CA GLY A 243 -3.41 -0.60 -11.12
C GLY A 243 -4.42 0.55 -11.17
N HIS A 244 -4.29 1.39 -12.20
CA HIS A 244 -4.94 2.71 -12.22
C HIS A 244 -6.40 2.70 -12.71
N SER A 245 -6.80 1.70 -13.49
CA SER A 245 -8.10 1.67 -14.18
C SER A 245 -8.64 0.25 -14.35
N ASP A 246 -9.95 0.08 -14.19
CA ASP A 246 -10.65 -1.19 -14.49
C ASP A 246 -10.54 -1.57 -15.97
N ASN A 247 -10.29 -0.60 -16.85
CA ASN A 247 -10.17 -0.81 -18.30
C ASN A 247 -8.74 -1.10 -18.78
N ASN A 248 -7.78 -1.28 -17.87
CA ASN A 248 -6.37 -1.50 -18.22
C ASN A 248 -5.95 -2.99 -18.19
N ALA A 249 -6.92 -3.91 -18.23
CA ALA A 249 -6.66 -5.34 -18.09
C ALA A 249 -5.64 -5.87 -19.11
N SER A 250 -5.59 -5.34 -20.34
CA SER A 250 -4.65 -5.78 -21.39
C SER A 250 -3.18 -5.54 -21.04
N GLU A 251 -2.89 -4.52 -20.23
CA GLU A 251 -1.53 -4.18 -19.79
C GLU A 251 -1.24 -4.73 -18.39
N ASP A 252 -2.21 -4.68 -17.48
CA ASP A 252 -1.98 -5.00 -16.06
C ASP A 252 -2.14 -6.49 -15.71
N THR A 253 -2.90 -7.27 -16.49
CA THR A 253 -3.09 -8.71 -16.21
C THR A 253 -1.77 -9.48 -16.33
N GLY A 254 -1.39 -10.20 -15.27
CA GLY A 254 -0.12 -10.94 -15.19
C GLY A 254 1.05 -10.14 -14.59
N HIS A 255 0.83 -8.85 -14.33
CA HIS A 255 1.78 -7.92 -13.70
C HIS A 255 1.29 -7.50 -12.30
N LEU A 256 1.79 -6.37 -11.79
CA LEU A 256 1.40 -5.77 -10.51
C LEU A 256 1.61 -6.70 -9.31
N LYS A 257 2.70 -7.48 -9.29
CA LYS A 257 3.10 -8.28 -8.13
C LYS A 257 3.83 -7.40 -7.12
N VAL A 258 3.16 -7.17 -5.99
CA VAL A 258 3.58 -6.20 -4.98
C VAL A 258 3.62 -6.82 -3.59
N THR A 259 4.63 -6.47 -2.81
CA THR A 259 4.73 -6.83 -1.39
C THR A 259 4.73 -5.57 -0.56
N TYR A 260 3.89 -5.52 0.47
CA TYR A 260 3.87 -4.47 1.48
C TYR A 260 4.13 -5.10 2.84
N HIS A 261 5.21 -4.69 3.52
CA HIS A 261 5.43 -5.15 4.88
C HIS A 261 6.04 -4.15 5.84
N HIS A 262 5.68 -4.29 7.12
CA HIS A 262 6.20 -3.44 8.17
C HIS A 262 5.98 -1.93 7.92
N ASN A 263 5.01 -1.57 7.08
CA ASN A 263 4.66 -0.18 6.86
C ASN A 263 3.69 0.28 7.95
N TRP A 264 3.79 1.56 8.30
CA TRP A 264 2.83 2.24 9.15
C TRP A 264 1.93 3.15 8.32
N PHE A 265 0.63 2.87 8.27
CA PHE A 265 -0.37 3.75 7.68
C PHE A 265 -1.12 4.46 8.81
N ALA A 266 -0.74 5.69 9.11
CA ALA A 266 -1.28 6.48 10.21
C ALA A 266 -2.20 7.59 9.68
N ASN A 267 -3.49 7.56 9.99
CA ASN A 267 -4.46 8.56 9.52
C ASN A 267 -4.48 8.69 7.98
N VAL A 268 -4.39 7.54 7.30
CA VAL A 268 -4.56 7.42 5.85
C VAL A 268 -5.97 6.93 5.59
N TYR A 269 -6.76 7.73 4.86
CA TYR A 269 -8.21 7.52 4.75
C TYR A 269 -8.58 6.25 3.96
N SER A 270 -7.98 6.06 2.78
CA SER A 270 -8.24 4.88 1.94
C SER A 270 -7.05 4.49 1.08
N ARG A 271 -7.21 3.37 0.34
CA ARG A 271 -6.21 2.77 -0.57
C ARG A 271 -4.96 2.31 0.19
N ILE A 272 -5.07 1.23 0.97
CA ILE A 272 -3.97 0.71 1.80
C ILE A 272 -3.69 -0.79 1.54
N PRO A 273 -3.10 -1.16 0.39
CA PRO A 273 -3.20 -0.46 -0.90
C PRO A 273 -4.57 -0.71 -1.54
N SER A 274 -4.82 -0.06 -2.68
CA SER A 274 -5.94 -0.42 -3.56
C SER A 274 -5.45 -1.11 -4.83
N LEU A 275 -5.56 -2.43 -4.87
CA LEU A 275 -5.00 -3.29 -5.90
C LEU A 275 -6.05 -3.75 -6.92
N ARG A 276 -5.68 -3.69 -8.21
CA ARG A 276 -6.40 -4.29 -9.34
C ARG A 276 -5.53 -5.30 -10.06
N PHE A 277 -6.15 -6.37 -10.59
CA PHE A 277 -5.59 -7.43 -11.45
C PHE A 277 -4.44 -8.28 -10.87
N GLY A 278 -3.48 -7.67 -10.19
CA GLY A 278 -2.24 -8.29 -9.76
C GLY A 278 -2.33 -9.14 -8.50
N THR A 279 -1.16 -9.44 -7.95
CA THR A 279 -1.00 -10.26 -6.75
C THR A 279 -0.33 -9.45 -5.64
N GLY A 280 -1.02 -9.29 -4.51
CA GLY A 280 -0.56 -8.54 -3.35
C GLY A 280 -0.23 -9.45 -2.18
N HIS A 281 0.94 -9.26 -1.57
CA HIS A 281 1.22 -9.80 -0.24
C HIS A 281 1.36 -8.63 0.74
N PHE A 282 0.40 -8.50 1.64
CA PHE A 282 0.30 -7.43 2.62
C PHE A 282 0.46 -8.04 4.00
N TYR A 283 1.65 -7.95 4.59
CA TYR A 283 1.95 -8.60 5.87
C TYR A 283 2.68 -7.74 6.88
N ASP A 284 2.44 -7.96 8.18
CA ASP A 284 3.08 -7.23 9.28
C ASP A 284 2.96 -5.69 9.17
N ASN A 285 1.93 -5.16 8.53
CA ASN A 285 1.69 -3.72 8.47
C ASN A 285 0.83 -3.27 9.66
N TYR A 286 1.04 -2.02 10.09
CA TYR A 286 0.18 -1.37 11.06
C TYR A 286 -0.67 -0.30 10.39
N VAL A 287 -1.99 -0.49 10.38
CA VAL A 287 -2.98 0.43 9.83
C VAL A 287 -3.77 1.06 10.97
N GLN A 288 -3.78 2.38 11.04
CA GLN A 288 -4.40 3.14 12.12
C GLN A 288 -5.21 4.32 11.56
N GLY A 289 -6.49 4.42 11.92
CA GLY A 289 -7.33 5.58 11.59
C GLY A 289 -7.81 5.64 10.14
N ALA A 290 -8.02 4.48 9.50
CA ALA A 290 -8.47 4.38 8.10
C ALA A 290 -9.99 4.18 7.99
N GLU A 291 -10.62 4.76 6.96
CA GLU A 291 -12.00 4.36 6.63
C GLU A 291 -11.98 3.01 5.92
N THR A 292 -11.07 2.84 4.96
CA THR A 292 -10.88 1.54 4.30
C THR A 292 -9.40 1.20 4.14
N GLY A 293 -9.03 -0.03 4.46
CA GLY A 293 -7.68 -0.56 4.35
C GLY A 293 -7.38 -1.12 2.96
N VAL A 294 -7.19 -2.43 2.91
CA VAL A 294 -6.82 -3.17 1.69
C VAL A 294 -8.03 -3.31 0.77
N HIS A 295 -7.89 -2.87 -0.49
CA HIS A 295 -8.86 -3.20 -1.54
C HIS A 295 -8.24 -4.20 -2.51
N SER A 296 -8.92 -5.31 -2.76
CA SER A 296 -8.54 -6.29 -3.79
C SER A 296 -9.64 -6.33 -4.84
N ARG A 297 -9.38 -5.85 -6.05
CA ARG A 297 -10.39 -5.56 -7.08
C ARG A 297 -10.00 -6.13 -8.43
N MET A 298 -10.95 -6.21 -9.35
CA MET A 298 -10.73 -6.62 -10.74
C MET A 298 -9.97 -7.96 -10.85
N GLY A 299 -10.38 -8.96 -10.06
CA GLY A 299 -9.74 -10.28 -10.04
C GLY A 299 -8.40 -10.36 -9.32
N ALA A 300 -7.91 -9.28 -8.69
CA ALA A 300 -6.68 -9.30 -7.91
C ALA A 300 -6.68 -10.38 -6.82
N GLN A 301 -5.49 -10.90 -6.48
CA GLN A 301 -5.30 -11.91 -5.44
C GLN A 301 -4.46 -11.32 -4.31
N THR A 302 -5.04 -11.16 -3.11
CA THR A 302 -4.30 -10.56 -1.98
C THR A 302 -4.22 -11.49 -0.78
N LEU A 303 -3.01 -11.76 -0.29
CA LEU A 303 -2.77 -12.37 1.01
C LEU A 303 -2.57 -11.26 2.04
N VAL A 304 -3.44 -11.21 3.04
CA VAL A 304 -3.41 -10.25 4.15
C VAL A 304 -3.03 -11.03 5.42
N GLU A 305 -1.77 -10.93 5.84
CA GLU A 305 -1.17 -11.77 6.88
C GLU A 305 -0.63 -10.98 8.07
N ASN A 306 -1.01 -11.33 9.30
CA ASN A 306 -0.42 -10.80 10.54
C ASN A 306 -0.42 -9.26 10.68
N ASN A 307 -1.27 -8.55 9.94
CA ASN A 307 -1.37 -7.09 10.05
C ASN A 307 -2.18 -6.69 11.28
N VAL A 308 -1.97 -5.47 11.76
CA VAL A 308 -2.73 -4.89 12.86
C VAL A 308 -3.52 -3.70 12.36
N PHE A 309 -4.83 -3.70 12.63
CA PHE A 309 -5.74 -2.61 12.31
C PHE A 309 -6.26 -1.98 13.59
N ARG A 310 -6.24 -0.65 13.68
CA ARG A 310 -6.78 0.14 14.80
C ARG A 310 -7.57 1.31 14.27
N ASP A 311 -8.67 1.64 14.94
CA ASP A 311 -9.54 2.75 14.54
C ASP A 311 -9.85 2.71 13.02
N THR A 312 -10.05 1.50 12.49
CA THR A 312 -10.24 1.25 11.07
C THR A 312 -11.65 0.73 10.86
N GLU A 313 -12.41 1.33 9.93
CA GLU A 313 -13.79 0.92 9.72
C GLU A 313 -13.87 -0.39 8.92
N VAL A 314 -13.18 -0.47 7.77
CA VAL A 314 -13.08 -1.71 6.97
C VAL A 314 -11.62 -2.05 6.71
N ALA A 315 -11.12 -3.15 7.29
CA ALA A 315 -9.73 -3.58 7.13
C ALA A 315 -9.44 -4.10 5.71
N VAL A 316 -10.37 -4.90 5.15
CA VAL A 316 -10.22 -5.52 3.83
C VAL A 316 -11.56 -5.51 3.10
N THR A 317 -11.57 -5.12 1.84
CA THR A 317 -12.74 -5.20 0.95
C THR A 317 -12.37 -5.76 -0.41
N THR A 318 -13.25 -6.60 -0.97
CA THR A 318 -13.12 -7.11 -2.35
C THR A 318 -14.22 -6.63 -3.28
N SER A 319 -15.22 -5.90 -2.76
CA SER A 319 -16.50 -5.63 -3.44
C SER A 319 -16.87 -4.15 -3.51
N ARG A 320 -15.87 -3.26 -3.35
CA ARG A 320 -16.00 -1.80 -3.50
C ARG A 320 -15.25 -1.29 -4.73
N ASP A 321 -15.74 -0.17 -5.28
CA ASP A 321 -15.02 0.74 -6.18
C ASP A 321 -14.52 0.17 -7.52
N SER A 322 -14.99 -1.00 -7.94
CA SER A 322 -14.69 -1.63 -9.23
C SER A 322 -15.84 -2.51 -9.72
N ASP A 323 -15.87 -2.80 -11.02
CA ASP A 323 -16.93 -3.59 -11.66
C ASP A 323 -16.87 -5.09 -11.35
N ILE A 324 -15.67 -5.59 -11.02
CA ILE A 324 -15.42 -7.00 -10.72
C ILE A 324 -14.72 -7.09 -9.36
N ASP A 325 -15.22 -7.98 -8.51
CA ASP A 325 -14.61 -8.26 -7.22
C ASP A 325 -13.20 -8.85 -7.39
N GLY A 326 -12.33 -8.59 -6.42
CA GLY A 326 -11.09 -9.35 -6.29
C GLY A 326 -11.24 -10.49 -5.29
N TYR A 327 -10.09 -10.97 -4.84
CA TYR A 327 -9.99 -12.08 -3.90
C TYR A 327 -9.05 -11.72 -2.76
N ALA A 328 -9.39 -12.17 -1.55
CA ALA A 328 -8.52 -12.00 -0.39
C ALA A 328 -8.44 -13.27 0.45
N VAL A 329 -7.24 -13.58 0.93
CA VAL A 329 -6.97 -14.59 1.96
C VAL A 329 -6.48 -13.84 3.20
N LEU A 330 -7.15 -14.04 4.34
CA LEU A 330 -6.80 -13.39 5.61
C LEU A 330 -6.27 -14.44 6.58
N ARG A 331 -5.12 -14.20 7.21
CA ARG A 331 -4.61 -15.05 8.30
C ARG A 331 -3.84 -14.27 9.36
N GLY A 332 -4.03 -14.62 10.63
CA GLY A 332 -3.26 -14.07 11.76
C GLY A 332 -3.40 -12.57 12.01
N ASN A 333 -4.26 -11.86 11.30
CA ASN A 333 -4.47 -10.42 11.48
C ASN A 333 -5.17 -10.12 12.81
N ASP A 334 -4.74 -9.03 13.45
CA ASP A 334 -5.48 -8.39 14.52
C ASP A 334 -6.33 -7.25 13.93
N LEU A 335 -7.62 -7.51 13.74
CA LEU A 335 -8.53 -6.57 13.09
C LEU A 335 -8.94 -5.38 13.97
N GLY A 336 -8.71 -5.43 15.29
CA GLY A 336 -9.07 -4.33 16.20
C GLY A 336 -10.54 -3.89 16.14
N GLY A 337 -11.45 -4.76 15.71
CA GLY A 337 -12.88 -4.46 15.52
C GLY A 337 -13.28 -3.99 14.11
N ALA A 338 -12.32 -3.80 13.20
CA ALA A 338 -12.60 -3.44 11.82
C ALA A 338 -13.40 -4.53 11.09
N ALA A 339 -14.31 -4.10 10.21
CA ALA A 339 -15.06 -5.01 9.35
C ALA A 339 -14.18 -5.60 8.24
N THR A 340 -14.65 -6.72 7.67
CA THR A 340 -14.09 -7.31 6.45
C THR A 340 -15.22 -7.57 5.46
N GLU A 341 -15.05 -7.12 4.23
CA GLU A 341 -16.03 -7.24 3.14
C GLU A 341 -15.44 -8.10 2.02
N VAL A 342 -15.09 -9.34 2.37
CA VAL A 342 -14.50 -10.31 1.45
C VAL A 342 -15.62 -11.18 0.86
N SER A 343 -16.02 -10.88 -0.36
CA SER A 343 -17.04 -11.62 -1.11
C SER A 343 -16.51 -12.94 -1.69
N GLN A 344 -15.20 -13.02 -1.96
CA GLN A 344 -14.54 -14.18 -2.53
C GLN A 344 -13.16 -14.42 -1.91
N THR A 345 -12.89 -15.67 -1.51
CA THR A 345 -11.56 -16.10 -1.03
C THR A 345 -10.71 -16.58 -2.21
N GLY A 346 -9.46 -16.12 -2.26
CA GLY A 346 -8.52 -16.43 -3.35
C GLY A 346 -7.69 -17.69 -3.14
N GLY A 347 -6.90 -18.04 -4.17
CA GLY A 347 -5.95 -19.16 -4.12
C GLY A 347 -4.54 -18.76 -3.69
N PHE A 348 -4.25 -17.47 -3.58
CA PHE A 348 -2.93 -16.97 -3.16
C PHE A 348 -2.76 -17.08 -1.63
N THR A 349 -2.38 -18.27 -1.18
CA THR A 349 -2.16 -18.59 0.24
C THR A 349 -0.68 -18.64 0.64
N THR A 350 0.21 -18.78 -0.33
CA THR A 350 1.66 -18.90 -0.12
C THR A 350 2.41 -18.04 -1.14
N PRO A 351 3.18 -17.03 -0.68
CA PRO A 351 4.06 -16.26 -1.55
C PRO A 351 5.19 -17.12 -2.14
N PRO A 352 5.65 -16.84 -3.37
CA PRO A 352 6.67 -17.64 -4.06
C PRO A 352 8.11 -17.27 -3.65
N TYR A 353 8.32 -16.79 -2.43
CA TYR A 353 9.61 -16.35 -1.90
C TYR A 353 9.72 -16.66 -0.40
N ALA A 354 10.95 -16.75 0.09
CA ALA A 354 11.20 -16.90 1.52
C ALA A 354 10.99 -15.57 2.25
N TYR A 355 10.37 -15.64 3.42
CA TYR A 355 10.19 -14.52 4.35
C TYR A 355 9.92 -15.07 5.76
N THR A 356 9.92 -14.20 6.74
CA THR A 356 9.47 -14.52 8.11
C THR A 356 8.51 -13.43 8.52
N ALA A 357 7.25 -13.80 8.76
CA ALA A 357 6.28 -12.89 9.35
C ALA A 357 6.41 -12.94 10.87
N GLU A 358 6.40 -11.79 11.52
CA GLU A 358 6.26 -11.71 12.97
C GLU A 358 4.79 -11.92 13.38
N PRO A 359 4.49 -12.34 14.62
CA PRO A 359 3.10 -12.41 15.05
C PRO A 359 2.51 -10.99 15.16
N ALA A 360 1.21 -10.84 14.86
CA ALA A 360 0.51 -9.55 14.94
C ALA A 360 0.65 -8.84 16.30
N SER A 361 0.87 -9.59 17.39
CA SER A 361 1.13 -9.03 18.73
C SER A 361 2.40 -8.18 18.82
N SER A 362 3.37 -8.37 17.92
CA SER A 362 4.65 -7.66 17.89
C SER A 362 4.66 -6.48 16.92
N VAL A 363 3.81 -6.53 15.88
CA VAL A 363 3.80 -5.60 14.74
C VAL A 363 3.69 -4.14 15.16
N VAL A 364 2.81 -3.79 16.10
CA VAL A 364 2.69 -2.38 16.53
C VAL A 364 4.02 -1.87 17.11
N ALA A 365 4.68 -2.67 17.93
CA ALA A 365 5.94 -2.28 18.57
C ALA A 365 7.09 -2.18 17.57
N SER A 366 7.24 -3.17 16.67
CA SER A 366 8.30 -3.18 15.65
C SER A 366 8.13 -2.04 14.65
N VAL A 367 6.92 -1.84 14.11
CA VAL A 367 6.60 -0.87 13.06
C VAL A 367 6.70 0.55 13.59
N THR A 368 6.13 0.87 14.75
CA THR A 368 6.22 2.23 15.31
C THR A 368 7.65 2.60 15.72
N ALA A 369 8.49 1.62 16.05
CA ALA A 369 9.89 1.86 16.38
C ALA A 369 10.76 2.16 15.15
N GLN A 370 10.47 1.55 14.00
CA GLN A 370 11.41 1.46 12.87
C GLN A 370 10.88 2.00 11.53
N ALA A 371 9.57 2.10 11.32
CA ALA A 371 9.06 2.60 10.05
C ALA A 371 9.31 4.11 9.86
N GLY A 372 9.66 4.50 8.64
CA GLY A 372 9.86 5.88 8.22
C GLY A 372 11.32 6.32 8.09
N ALA A 373 11.50 7.56 7.62
CA ALA A 373 12.82 8.16 7.46
C ALA A 373 13.52 8.41 8.81
N GLY A 374 14.85 8.37 8.80
CA GLY A 374 15.71 8.55 9.96
C GLY A 374 15.90 7.29 10.81
N LYS A 375 15.62 6.11 10.26
CA LYS A 375 15.59 4.83 10.99
C LYS A 375 16.59 3.78 10.48
N LEU A 376 17.32 4.12 9.41
CA LEU A 376 18.44 3.32 8.88
C LEU A 376 19.69 3.37 9.77
#